data_AF-Q096A3-F1
#
_entry.id   AF-Q096A3-F1
#
_cell.length_a   1.000
_cell.length_b   1.000
_cell.length_c   1.000
_cell.angle_alpha   90.00
_cell.angle_beta   90.00
_cell.angle_gamma   90.00
#
_symmetry.space_group_name_H-M   'P 1'
#
loop_
_entity.id
_entity.type
_entity.pdbx_description
1 polymer ?
#
loop_
_entity_poly.entity_id
_entity_poly.type
_entity_poly.pdbx_seq_one_letter_code
_entity_poly.pdbx_strand_id
1 'polypeptide(L)'
;MEVRPVLIFLGLVALGIFLALLIRGTEAQRLRRAWFRNTPLPRVQAEESLARHLMALKERFPHRTEAWYLKKVLSDLHRDRR
;
A
#
# COMPACT_ATOMS: atom_id res chain seq x y z
N MET A 1 -10.71 -20.35 24.97
CA MET A 1 -11.48 -19.14 24.58
C MET A 1 -11.65 -19.17 23.07
N GLU A 2 -12.80 -19.64 22.57
CA GLU A 2 -13.07 -19.64 21.14
C GLU A 2 -13.32 -18.20 20.67
N VAL A 3 -12.34 -17.62 20.00
CA VAL A 3 -12.49 -16.31 19.37
C VAL A 3 -13.39 -16.52 18.16
N ARG A 4 -14.63 -16.02 18.22
CA ARG A 4 -15.59 -16.22 17.14
C ARG A 4 -15.01 -15.62 15.86
N PRO A 5 -14.92 -16.37 14.74
CA PRO A 5 -14.28 -15.89 13.51
C PRO A 5 -14.92 -14.61 12.96
N VAL A 6 -16.20 -14.39 13.31
CA VAL A 6 -16.94 -13.14 13.04
C VAL A 6 -16.27 -11.90 13.66
N LEU A 7 -15.70 -12.02 14.86
CA LEU A 7 -15.00 -10.91 15.54
C LEU A 7 -13.67 -10.59 14.86
N ILE A 8 -12.97 -11.61 14.36
CA ILE A 8 -11.71 -11.44 13.61
C ILE A 8 -12.02 -10.76 12.27
N PHE A 9 -13.07 -11.20 11.58
CA PHE A 9 -13.50 -10.62 10.31
C PHE A 9 -13.94 -9.16 10.46
N LEU A 10 -14.76 -8.86 11.47
CA LEU A 10 -15.16 -7.48 11.80
C LEU A 10 -13.96 -6.59 12.15
N GLY A 11 -12.97 -7.13 12.87
CA GLY A 11 -11.72 -6.44 13.17
C GLY A 11 -10.91 -6.09 11.91
N LEU A 12 -10.79 -7.03 10.96
CA LEU A 12 -10.08 -6.80 9.70
C LEU A 12 -10.79 -5.80 8.79
N VAL A 13 -12.12 -5.84 8.74
CA VAL A 13 -12.94 -4.91 7.96
C VAL A 13 -12.88 -3.50 8.54
N ALA A 14 -13.03 -3.34 9.87
CA ALA A 14 -12.92 -2.06 10.54
C ALA A 14 -11.51 -1.47 10.40
N LEU A 15 -10.47 -2.30 10.52
CA LEU A 15 -9.08 -1.90 10.28
C LEU A 15 -8.86 -1.48 8.81
N GLY A 16 -9.44 -2.19 7.86
CA GLY A 16 -9.37 -1.86 6.43
C GLY A 16 -10.04 -0.52 6.10
N ILE A 17 -11.21 -0.23 6.70
CA ILE A 17 -11.92 1.04 6.54
C ILE A 17 -11.16 2.18 7.21
N PHE A 18 -10.62 1.96 8.42
CA PHE A 18 -9.81 2.95 9.13
C PHE A 18 -8.51 3.29 8.38
N LEU A 19 -7.84 2.27 7.83
CA LEU A 19 -6.71 2.47 6.93
C LEU A 19 -7.13 3.23 5.68
N ALA A 20 -8.24 2.86 5.03
CA ALA A 20 -8.71 3.55 3.83
C ALA A 20 -9.03 5.05 4.06
N LEU A 21 -9.50 5.42 5.25
CA LEU A 21 -9.78 6.80 5.62
C LEU A 21 -8.50 7.63 5.85
N LEU A 22 -7.45 7.05 6.41
CA LEU A 22 -6.14 7.71 6.59
C LEU A 22 -5.42 8.01 5.26
N ILE A 23 -5.75 7.27 4.20
CA ILE A 23 -5.08 7.31 2.89
C ILE A 23 -5.65 8.44 1.99
N ARG A 24 -6.80 9.02 2.35
CA ARG A 24 -7.63 9.82 1.42
C ARG A 24 -7.23 11.30 1.20
N GLY A 25 -6.17 11.83 1.81
CA GLY A 25 -5.80 13.25 1.61
C GLY A 25 -4.34 13.66 1.89
N THR A 26 -3.41 12.72 2.04
CA THR A 26 -2.06 12.98 2.55
C THR A 26 -0.97 12.61 1.53
N GLU A 27 0.30 12.89 1.85
CA GLU A 27 1.52 12.63 1.04
C GLU A 27 1.49 11.32 0.23
N ALA A 28 0.89 10.26 0.77
CA ALA A 28 0.65 8.99 0.10
C ALA A 28 -0.05 9.14 -1.26
N GLN A 29 -1.06 10.00 -1.41
CA GLN A 29 -1.74 10.22 -2.68
C GLN A 29 -0.85 10.90 -3.73
N ARG A 30 0.06 11.79 -3.31
CA ARG A 30 1.07 12.39 -4.20
C ARG A 30 2.06 11.34 -4.67
N LEU A 31 2.54 10.49 -3.77
CA LEU A 31 3.47 9.40 -4.08
C LEU A 31 2.81 8.35 -4.97
N ARG A 32 1.56 7.99 -4.69
CA ARG A 32 0.79 7.06 -5.51
C ARG A 32 0.57 7.62 -6.92
N ARG A 33 0.28 8.92 -7.07
CA ARG A 33 0.27 9.58 -8.40
C ARG A 33 1.65 9.58 -9.06
N ALA A 34 2.73 9.71 -8.31
CA ALA A 34 4.08 9.61 -8.86
C ALA A 34 4.38 8.20 -9.39
N TRP A 35 3.90 7.14 -8.72
CA TRP A 35 4.02 5.76 -9.23
C TRP A 35 3.40 5.61 -10.61
N PHE A 36 2.13 6.01 -10.78
CA PHE A 36 1.45 5.88 -12.08
C PHE A 36 2.05 6.75 -13.19
N ARG A 37 2.63 7.90 -12.86
CA ARG A 37 3.34 8.72 -13.84
C ARG A 37 4.65 8.08 -14.29
N ASN A 38 5.31 7.36 -13.39
CA ASN A 38 6.59 6.74 -13.69
C ASN A 38 6.42 5.38 -14.35
N THR A 39 5.37 4.62 -14.04
CA THR A 39 5.18 3.25 -14.52
C THR A 39 4.38 3.25 -15.84
N PRO A 40 4.97 2.81 -16.98
CA PRO A 40 4.29 2.76 -18.27
C PRO A 40 3.40 1.52 -18.38
N LEU A 41 2.48 1.33 -17.43
CA LEU A 41 1.52 0.23 -17.42
C LEU A 41 0.09 0.78 -17.44
N PRO A 42 -0.87 0.03 -18.01
CA PRO A 42 -2.28 0.32 -17.87
C PRO A 42 -2.67 0.44 -16.40
N ARG A 43 -3.61 1.34 -16.09
CA ARG A 43 -3.92 1.74 -14.71
C ARG A 43 -4.17 0.55 -13.77
N VAL A 44 -4.94 -0.43 -14.24
CA VAL A 44 -5.28 -1.65 -13.48
C VAL A 44 -4.03 -2.49 -13.19
N GLN A 45 -3.19 -2.72 -14.19
CA GLN A 45 -1.95 -3.50 -14.03
C GLN A 45 -0.93 -2.76 -13.14
N ALA A 46 -0.86 -1.44 -13.24
CA ALA A 46 -0.03 -0.61 -12.39
C ALA A 46 -0.49 -0.65 -10.91
N GLU A 47 -1.80 -0.77 -10.67
CA GLU A 47 -2.38 -0.94 -9.32
C GLU A 47 -2.07 -2.31 -8.74
N GLU A 48 -2.26 -3.38 -9.51
CA GLU A 48 -1.91 -4.75 -9.08
C GLU A 48 -0.41 -4.89 -8.81
N SER A 49 0.44 -4.33 -9.68
CA SER A 49 1.88 -4.30 -9.46
C SER A 49 2.23 -3.55 -8.17
N LEU A 50 1.66 -2.36 -7.96
CA LEU A 50 1.87 -1.61 -6.72
C LEU A 50 1.44 -2.40 -5.48
N ALA A 51 0.28 -3.05 -5.54
CA ALA A 51 -0.25 -3.85 -4.43
C ALA A 51 0.70 -4.98 -4.05
N ARG A 52 1.28 -5.69 -5.04
CA ARG A 52 2.29 -6.73 -4.80
C ARG A 52 3.53 -6.19 -4.08
N HIS A 53 4.07 -5.05 -4.54
CA HIS A 53 5.23 -4.42 -3.91
C HIS A 53 4.93 -3.97 -2.47
N LEU A 54 3.76 -3.37 -2.24
CA LEU A 54 3.33 -2.95 -0.91
C LEU A 54 3.12 -4.15 0.02
N MET A 55 2.59 -5.26 -0.48
CA MET A 55 2.39 -6.48 0.29
C MET A 55 3.72 -7.07 0.75
N ALA A 56 4.68 -7.24 -0.17
CA ALA A 56 6.02 -7.74 0.16
C ALA A 56 6.76 -6.82 1.16
N LEU A 57 6.60 -5.49 1.02
CA LEU A 57 7.20 -4.55 1.96
C LEU A 57 6.53 -4.56 3.34
N LYS A 58 5.21 -4.76 3.41
CA LYS A 58 4.48 -4.87 4.68
C LYS A 58 4.87 -6.15 5.43
N GLU A 59 5.12 -7.23 4.71
CA GLU A 59 5.62 -8.48 5.28
C GLU A 59 7.04 -8.31 5.85
N ARG A 60 7.93 -7.64 5.09
CA ARG A 60 9.32 -7.42 5.50
C ARG A 60 9.49 -6.33 6.58
N PHE A 61 8.66 -5.30 6.55
CA PHE A 61 8.74 -4.14 7.43
C PHE A 61 7.37 -3.79 8.01
N PRO A 62 6.85 -4.58 8.97
CA PRO A 62 5.54 -4.34 9.54
C PRO A 62 5.48 -2.99 10.29
N HIS A 63 4.26 -2.46 10.46
CA HIS A 63 3.95 -1.23 11.22
C HIS A 63 4.49 0.09 10.65
N ARG A 64 4.97 0.14 9.39
CA ARG A 64 5.29 1.40 8.73
C ARG A 64 4.05 2.08 8.16
N THR A 65 4.16 3.38 7.94
CA THR A 65 3.11 4.19 7.32
C THR A 65 3.04 3.93 5.81
N GLU A 66 1.87 4.14 5.22
CA GLU A 66 1.69 3.97 3.77
C GLU A 66 2.65 4.85 2.95
N ALA A 67 2.84 6.11 3.38
CA ALA A 67 3.77 7.03 2.75
C ALA A 67 5.22 6.49 2.75
N TRP A 68 5.63 5.80 3.83
CA TRP A 68 6.94 5.17 3.89
C TRP A 68 7.07 4.05 2.86
N TYR A 69 6.08 3.15 2.78
CA TYR A 69 6.11 2.07 1.79
C TYR A 69 6.13 2.62 0.36
N LEU A 70 5.29 3.61 0.05
CA LEU A 70 5.25 4.24 -1.27
C LEU A 70 6.56 4.95 -1.62
N LYS A 71 7.20 5.65 -0.67
CA LYS A 71 8.54 6.22 -0.85
C LYS A 71 9.57 5.13 -1.15
N LYS A 72 9.51 4.01 -0.42
CA LYS A 72 10.43 2.88 -0.59
C LYS A 72 10.29 2.26 -1.99
N VAL A 73 9.06 1.97 -2.42
CA VAL A 73 8.78 1.45 -3.78
C VAL A 73 9.29 2.41 -4.85
N LEU A 74 9.01 3.71 -4.73
CA LEU A 74 9.48 4.71 -5.70
C LEU A 74 11.01 4.86 -5.72
N SER A 75 11.66 4.75 -4.57
CA SER A 75 13.12 4.77 -4.45
C SER A 75 13.74 3.54 -5.11
N ASP A 76 13.17 2.36 -4.92
CA ASP A 76 13.66 1.13 -5.52
C ASP A 76 13.44 1.18 -7.05
N LEU A 77 12.29 1.65 -7.52
CA LEU A 77 12.03 1.91 -8.95
C LEU A 77 13.02 2.91 -9.57
N HIS A 78 13.41 3.97 -8.85
CA HIS A 78 14.41 4.94 -9.32
C HIS A 78 15.83 4.37 -9.33
N ARG A 79 16.12 3.40 -8.46
CA ARG A 79 17.43 2.72 -8.45
C ARG A 79 17.55 1.80 -9.65
N ASP A 80 16.51 1.02 -9.96
CA ASP A 80 16.52 0.10 -11.11
C ASP A 80 16.57 0.82 -12.47
N ARG A 81 16.20 2.11 -12.51
CA ARG A 81 16.24 2.95 -13.72
C ARG A 81 17.57 3.68 -13.94
N ARG A 82 18.46 3.68 -12.96
CA ARG A 82 19.80 4.29 -13.07
C ARG A 82 20.82 3.22 -13.42
#